data_AF-A0A4P9E9H4-F1
#
_entry.id   AF-A0A4P9E9H4-F1
#
_cell.length_a   1.000
_cell.length_b   1.000
_cell.length_c   1.000
_cell.angle_alpha   90.00
_cell.angle_beta   90.00
_cell.angle_gamma   90.00
#
_symmetry.space_group_name_H-M   'P 1'
#
loop_
_entity.id
_entity.type
_entity.pdbx_description
1 polymer ?
#
loop_
_entity_poly.entity_id
_entity_poly.type
_entity_poly.pdbx_seq_one_letter_code
_entity_poly.pdbx_strand_id
1 'polypeptide(L)'
;MAFTEQKNEMIRKDLLDEALRCAVTIGVRKTSVEQLTEAVGIAKGSFYKFFPSKELLFFAVLENIHAETYAVAEKALQDNAELPPTERATKIILAACKYLSDTKAMTFIENNAEYLLRRIPSDIKAAHYHDDEVHIRQILEASGLVPKGGMDLAAATIRGLILTVSHQGEIGELYPQVLGMLVHGACRELFD
;
A
#
# COMPACT_ATOMS: atom_id res chain seq x y z
N MET A 1 -29.80 9.79 -13.45
CA MET A 1 -29.14 9.81 -12.11
C MET A 1 -27.92 8.90 -12.10
N ALA A 2 -28.03 7.61 -12.48
CA ALA A 2 -26.89 6.67 -12.56
C ALA A 2 -25.69 7.13 -13.43
N PHE A 3 -25.93 7.74 -14.60
CA PHE A 3 -24.85 8.27 -15.45
C PHE A 3 -24.01 9.39 -14.79
N THR A 4 -24.61 10.16 -13.88
CA THR A 4 -23.91 11.25 -13.16
C THR A 4 -23.10 10.70 -11.99
N GLU A 5 -23.57 9.63 -11.34
CA GLU A 5 -22.84 8.93 -10.28
C GLU A 5 -21.63 8.19 -10.84
N GLN A 6 -21.80 7.38 -11.88
CA GLN A 6 -20.69 6.70 -12.55
C GLN A 6 -19.61 7.67 -13.05
N LYS A 7 -20.02 8.82 -13.58
CA LYS A 7 -19.07 9.88 -13.97
C LYS A 7 -18.34 10.47 -12.76
N ASN A 8 -19.02 10.68 -11.64
CA ASN A 8 -18.38 11.19 -10.43
C ASN A 8 -17.40 10.16 -9.85
N GLU A 9 -17.73 8.87 -9.88
CA GLU A 9 -16.84 7.79 -9.45
C GLU A 9 -15.58 7.72 -10.34
N MET A 10 -15.75 7.84 -11.66
CA MET A 10 -14.61 7.89 -12.59
C MET A 10 -13.69 9.07 -12.28
N ILE A 11 -14.24 10.29 -12.12
CA ILE A 11 -13.44 11.47 -11.77
C ILE A 11 -12.73 11.28 -10.43
N ARG A 12 -13.41 10.68 -9.43
CA ARG A 12 -12.78 10.41 -8.13
C ARG A 12 -11.60 9.45 -8.29
N LYS A 13 -11.75 8.39 -9.10
CA LYS A 13 -10.68 7.45 -9.41
C LYS A 13 -9.52 8.13 -10.14
N ASP A 14 -9.82 8.90 -11.19
CA ASP A 14 -8.80 9.61 -11.97
C ASP A 14 -7.99 10.58 -11.10
N LEU A 15 -8.64 11.25 -10.13
CA LEU A 15 -7.95 12.09 -9.14
C LEU A 15 -7.01 11.29 -8.22
N LEU A 16 -7.39 10.08 -7.81
CA LEU A 16 -6.56 9.20 -6.98
C LEU A 16 -5.35 8.69 -7.75
N ASP A 17 -5.56 8.21 -8.98
CA ASP A 17 -4.51 7.71 -9.87
C ASP A 17 -3.49 8.82 -10.19
N GLU A 18 -3.99 10.02 -10.51
CA GLU A 18 -3.14 11.17 -10.79
C GLU A 18 -2.42 11.70 -9.54
N ALA A 19 -3.07 11.64 -8.37
CA ALA A 19 -2.41 11.96 -7.10
C ALA A 19 -1.26 11.00 -6.83
N LEU A 20 -1.47 9.68 -6.95
CA LEU A 20 -0.40 8.69 -6.78
C LEU A 20 0.77 8.97 -7.73
N ARG A 21 0.49 9.24 -9.01
CA ARG A 21 1.51 9.60 -10.01
C ARG A 21 2.30 10.84 -9.58
N CYS A 22 1.63 11.89 -9.13
CA CYS A 22 2.25 13.12 -8.63
C CYS A 22 3.09 12.87 -7.37
N ALA A 23 2.58 12.06 -6.44
CA ALA A 23 3.26 11.69 -5.20
C ALA A 23 4.62 11.02 -5.45
N VAL A 24 4.67 10.11 -6.42
CA VAL A 24 5.88 9.35 -6.76
C VAL A 24 6.88 10.17 -7.58
N THR A 25 6.41 11.13 -8.40
CA THR A 25 7.27 11.87 -9.33
C THR A 25 7.78 13.21 -8.81
N ILE A 26 6.91 14.01 -8.18
CA ILE A 26 7.23 15.37 -7.71
C ILE A 26 7.00 15.58 -6.21
N GLY A 27 6.24 14.68 -5.57
CA GLY A 27 5.93 14.70 -4.14
C GLY A 27 4.70 15.54 -3.76
N VAL A 28 4.10 15.20 -2.62
CA VAL A 28 2.84 15.78 -2.12
C VAL A 28 2.93 17.29 -1.89
N ARG A 29 4.11 17.77 -1.48
CA ARG A 29 4.34 19.20 -1.17
C ARG A 29 4.32 20.09 -2.41
N LYS A 30 4.86 19.59 -3.52
CA LYS A 30 5.02 20.35 -4.77
C LYS A 30 3.81 20.22 -5.69
N THR A 31 2.92 19.27 -5.41
CA THR A 31 1.69 19.06 -6.18
C THR A 31 0.63 20.09 -5.82
N SER A 32 0.07 20.77 -6.83
CA SER A 32 -1.04 21.71 -6.67
C SER A 32 -2.38 21.09 -7.08
N VAL A 33 -3.49 21.60 -6.54
CA VAL A 33 -4.84 21.20 -6.97
C VAL A 33 -5.04 21.48 -8.45
N GLU A 34 -4.45 22.55 -8.97
CA GLU A 34 -4.57 22.95 -10.37
C GLU A 34 -3.98 21.90 -11.31
N GLN A 35 -2.76 21.43 -11.03
CA GLN A 35 -2.10 20.36 -11.77
C GLN A 35 -2.94 19.08 -11.80
N LEU A 36 -3.49 18.67 -10.65
CA LEU A 36 -4.35 17.49 -10.55
C LEU A 36 -5.61 17.64 -11.40
N THR A 37 -6.25 18.80 -11.33
CA THR A 37 -7.52 19.05 -12.04
C THR A 37 -7.33 19.23 -13.54
N GLU A 38 -6.22 19.83 -13.96
CA GLU A 38 -5.85 19.94 -15.38
C GLU A 38 -5.59 18.56 -15.99
N ALA A 39 -4.85 17.69 -15.29
CA ALA A 39 -4.56 16.33 -15.74
C ALA A 39 -5.83 15.47 -15.86
N VAL A 40 -6.78 15.61 -14.93
CA VAL A 40 -8.07 14.89 -14.95
C VAL A 40 -9.10 15.56 -15.89
N GLY A 41 -8.85 16.79 -16.34
CA GLY A 41 -9.76 17.52 -17.23
C GLY A 41 -11.01 18.08 -16.55
N ILE A 42 -10.90 18.50 -15.28
CA ILE A 42 -11.99 19.15 -14.54
C ILE A 42 -11.63 20.57 -14.11
N ALA A 43 -12.63 21.41 -13.87
CA ALA A 43 -12.39 22.75 -13.32
C ALA A 43 -11.91 22.66 -11.86
N LYS A 44 -10.97 23.52 -11.45
CA LYS A 44 -10.40 23.59 -10.09
C LYS A 44 -11.46 23.61 -8.99
N GLY A 45 -12.54 24.37 -9.16
CA GLY A 45 -13.64 24.44 -8.19
C GLY A 45 -14.38 23.10 -8.00
N SER A 46 -14.37 22.23 -9.02
CA SER A 46 -15.01 20.91 -8.95
C SER A 46 -14.25 19.93 -8.08
N PHE A 47 -12.94 20.14 -7.87
CA PHE A 47 -12.11 19.31 -6.98
C PHE A 47 -12.73 19.16 -5.60
N TYR A 48 -13.18 20.29 -5.03
CA TYR A 48 -13.71 20.35 -3.68
C TYR A 48 -15.04 19.64 -3.48
N LYS A 49 -15.70 19.20 -4.57
CA LYS A 49 -16.83 18.28 -4.53
C LYS A 49 -16.39 16.86 -4.14
N PHE A 50 -15.16 16.46 -4.49
CA PHE A 50 -14.64 15.11 -4.30
C PHE A 50 -13.74 15.01 -3.06
N PHE A 51 -12.89 16.03 -2.85
CA PHE A 51 -11.92 16.05 -1.75
C PHE A 51 -11.85 17.45 -1.12
N PRO A 52 -12.02 17.59 0.21
CA PRO A 52 -11.98 18.89 0.85
C PRO A 52 -10.61 19.57 0.80
N SER A 53 -9.53 18.80 0.64
CA SER A 53 -8.16 19.30 0.49
C SER A 53 -7.32 18.33 -0.34
N LYS A 54 -6.16 18.81 -0.85
CA LYS A 54 -5.19 17.92 -1.51
C LYS A 54 -4.64 16.89 -0.53
N GLU A 55 -4.43 17.26 0.73
CA GLU A 55 -3.97 16.35 1.77
C GLU A 55 -4.96 15.20 1.97
N LEU A 56 -6.27 15.47 1.96
CA LEU A 56 -7.27 14.41 2.08
C LEU A 56 -7.35 13.51 0.84
N LEU A 57 -7.05 14.03 -0.34
CA LEU A 57 -6.88 13.20 -1.54
C LEU A 57 -5.68 12.26 -1.39
N PHE A 58 -4.51 12.78 -1.00
CA PHE A 58 -3.31 11.96 -0.81
C PHE A 58 -3.46 10.97 0.35
N PHE A 59 -4.24 11.32 1.38
CA PHE A 59 -4.59 10.39 2.45
C PHE A 59 -5.47 9.26 1.93
N ALA A 60 -6.45 9.55 1.09
CA ALA A 60 -7.24 8.51 0.42
C ALA A 60 -6.39 7.62 -0.51
N VAL A 61 -5.34 8.16 -1.15
CA VAL A 61 -4.36 7.34 -1.88
C VAL A 61 -3.63 6.38 -0.94
N LEU A 62 -3.20 6.84 0.23
CA LEU A 62 -2.56 5.99 1.25
C LEU A 62 -3.50 4.88 1.73
N GLU A 63 -4.76 5.21 2.02
CA GLU A 63 -5.79 4.24 2.38
C GLU A 63 -6.01 3.19 1.28
N ASN A 64 -6.10 3.62 0.02
CA ASN A 64 -6.27 2.72 -1.13
C ASN A 64 -5.09 1.76 -1.27
N ILE A 65 -3.85 2.24 -1.10
CA ILE A 65 -2.65 1.39 -1.14
C ILE A 65 -2.73 0.31 -0.07
N HIS A 66 -3.13 0.66 1.17
CA HIS A 66 -3.26 -0.30 2.25
C HIS A 66 -4.35 -1.34 1.94
N ALA A 67 -5.52 -0.89 1.48
CA ALA A 67 -6.64 -1.74 1.12
C ALA A 67 -6.30 -2.70 -0.03
N GLU A 68 -5.66 -2.21 -1.09
CA GLU A 68 -5.27 -3.03 -2.24
C GLU A 68 -4.14 -4.02 -1.89
N THR A 69 -3.15 -3.60 -1.09
CA THR A 69 -2.09 -4.50 -0.60
C THR A 69 -2.69 -5.62 0.25
N TYR A 70 -3.64 -5.29 1.13
CA TYR A 70 -4.37 -6.26 1.93
C TYR A 70 -5.18 -7.22 1.05
N ALA A 71 -5.93 -6.71 0.07
CA ALA A 71 -6.70 -7.53 -0.85
C ALA A 71 -5.82 -8.48 -1.68
N VAL A 72 -4.63 -8.04 -2.09
CA VAL A 72 -3.63 -8.88 -2.77
C VAL A 72 -3.15 -9.99 -1.84
N ALA A 73 -2.86 -9.67 -0.58
CA ALA A 73 -2.42 -10.66 0.41
C ALA A 73 -3.53 -11.67 0.75
N GLU A 74 -4.77 -11.22 0.93
CA GLU A 74 -5.94 -12.06 1.18
C GLU A 74 -6.23 -12.99 0.00
N LYS A 75 -6.17 -12.46 -1.23
CA LYS A 75 -6.32 -13.29 -2.43
C LYS A 75 -5.22 -14.35 -2.51
N ALA A 76 -3.96 -13.97 -2.28
CA ALA A 76 -2.85 -14.92 -2.24
C ALA A 76 -3.04 -15.96 -1.13
N LEU A 77 -3.64 -15.58 0.00
CA LEU A 77 -3.94 -16.49 1.10
C LEU A 77 -4.98 -17.56 0.72
N GLN A 78 -6.01 -17.16 -0.04
CA GLN A 78 -7.07 -18.03 -0.56
C GLN A 78 -6.54 -18.96 -1.67
N ASP A 79 -5.85 -18.39 -2.65
CA ASP A 79 -5.32 -19.12 -3.82
C ASP A 79 -4.29 -20.21 -3.45
N ASN A 80 -3.69 -20.12 -2.25
CA ASN A 80 -2.62 -21.00 -1.79
C ASN A 80 -2.98 -21.75 -0.49
N ALA A 81 -4.27 -21.94 -0.18
CA ALA A 81 -4.73 -22.54 1.07
C ALA A 81 -4.20 -23.97 1.31
N GLU A 82 -4.00 -24.75 0.25
CA GLU A 82 -3.56 -26.15 0.30
C GLU A 82 -2.02 -26.30 0.35
N LEU A 83 -1.26 -25.21 0.28
CA LEU A 83 0.20 -25.26 0.33
C LEU A 83 0.70 -25.42 1.78
N PRO A 84 1.88 -26.05 1.98
CA PRO A 84 2.54 -26.07 3.28
C PRO A 84 2.75 -24.65 3.84
N PRO A 85 2.79 -24.48 5.18
CA PRO A 85 2.91 -23.17 5.84
C PRO A 85 3.96 -22.23 5.25
N THR A 86 5.19 -22.73 5.07
CA THR A 86 6.33 -21.98 4.52
C THR A 86 6.08 -21.51 3.09
N GLU A 87 5.57 -22.39 2.22
CA GLU A 87 5.27 -22.04 0.83
C GLU A 87 4.12 -21.05 0.74
N ARG A 88 3.08 -21.26 1.54
CA ARG A 88 1.91 -20.38 1.62
C ARG A 88 2.32 -18.97 2.07
N ALA A 89 3.07 -18.86 3.16
CA ALA A 89 3.59 -17.58 3.65
C ALA A 89 4.46 -16.87 2.61
N THR A 90 5.35 -17.62 1.94
CA THR A 90 6.20 -17.08 0.88
C THR A 90 5.35 -16.47 -0.25
N LYS A 91 4.32 -17.18 -0.73
CA LYS A 91 3.44 -16.70 -1.80
C LYS A 91 2.71 -15.42 -1.42
N ILE A 92 2.20 -15.33 -0.20
CA ILE A 92 1.49 -14.15 0.31
C ILE A 92 2.44 -12.93 0.36
N ILE A 93 3.62 -13.09 0.96
CA ILE A 93 4.58 -11.98 1.12
C ILE A 93 5.09 -11.53 -0.26
N LEU A 94 5.43 -12.46 -1.15
CA LEU A 94 5.87 -12.10 -2.51
C LEU A 94 4.78 -11.40 -3.32
N ALA A 95 3.50 -11.79 -3.18
CA ALA A 95 2.40 -11.12 -3.84
C ALA A 95 2.26 -9.67 -3.37
N ALA A 96 2.30 -9.43 -2.06
CA ALA A 96 2.28 -8.09 -1.47
C ALA A 96 3.48 -7.25 -1.93
N CYS A 97 4.71 -7.77 -1.82
CA CYS A 97 5.91 -7.06 -2.25
C CYS A 97 5.90 -6.73 -3.75
N LYS A 98 5.38 -7.64 -4.59
CA LYS A 98 5.23 -7.41 -6.02
C LYS A 98 4.26 -6.27 -6.31
N TYR A 99 3.08 -6.28 -5.69
CA TYR A 99 2.09 -5.21 -5.85
C TYR A 99 2.68 -3.85 -5.44
N LEU A 100 3.34 -3.80 -4.27
CA LEU A 100 3.96 -2.58 -3.75
C LEU A 100 5.09 -2.05 -4.66
N SER A 101 5.83 -2.96 -5.29
CA SER A 101 6.89 -2.61 -6.25
C SER A 101 6.30 -2.08 -7.57
N ASP A 102 5.34 -2.81 -8.16
CA ASP A 102 4.77 -2.50 -9.46
C ASP A 102 4.01 -1.15 -9.45
N THR A 103 3.39 -0.81 -8.32
CA THR A 103 2.66 0.46 -8.11
C THR A 103 3.52 1.61 -7.64
N LYS A 104 4.78 1.35 -7.25
CA LYS A 104 5.67 2.31 -6.55
C LYS A 104 5.06 2.89 -5.27
N ALA A 105 4.10 2.18 -4.68
CA ALA A 105 3.41 2.57 -3.46
C ALA A 105 4.38 2.82 -2.29
N MET A 106 5.40 1.98 -2.15
CA MET A 106 6.39 2.13 -1.10
C MET A 106 7.22 3.41 -1.23
N THR A 107 7.53 3.85 -2.46
CA THR A 107 8.19 5.14 -2.69
C THR A 107 7.31 6.31 -2.22
N PHE A 108 5.99 6.24 -2.43
CA PHE A 108 5.08 7.24 -1.90
C PHE A 108 5.05 7.23 -0.37
N ILE A 109 4.88 6.05 0.24
CA ILE A 109 4.80 5.88 1.70
C ILE A 109 6.05 6.47 2.37
N GLU A 110 7.24 6.03 1.95
CA GLU A 110 8.50 6.44 2.57
C GLU A 110 8.74 7.95 2.46
N ASN A 111 8.51 8.54 1.28
CA ASN A 111 8.85 9.94 1.03
C ASN A 111 7.78 10.94 1.50
N ASN A 112 6.53 10.50 1.68
CA ASN A 112 5.40 11.42 1.85
C ASN A 112 4.49 11.13 3.05
N ALA A 113 4.42 9.89 3.56
CA ALA A 113 3.45 9.53 4.59
C ALA A 113 3.64 10.35 5.87
N GLU A 114 4.88 10.56 6.33
CA GLU A 114 5.12 11.34 7.55
C GLU A 114 4.62 12.79 7.43
N TYR A 115 4.95 13.45 6.31
CA TYR A 115 4.47 14.81 6.05
C TYR A 115 2.95 14.87 5.99
N LEU A 116 2.35 13.90 5.30
CA LEU A 116 0.91 13.81 5.11
C LEU A 116 0.20 13.60 6.45
N LEU A 117 0.60 12.60 7.22
CA LEU A 117 0.00 12.24 8.52
C LEU A 117 0.10 13.37 9.55
N ARG A 118 1.15 14.21 9.49
CA ARG A 118 1.24 15.42 10.33
C ARG A 118 0.18 16.48 9.99
N ARG A 119 -0.39 16.46 8.78
CA ARG A 119 -1.40 17.42 8.29
C ARG A 119 -2.83 16.91 8.38
N ILE A 120 -3.04 15.61 8.55
CA ILE A 120 -4.37 15.03 8.71
C ILE A 120 -4.86 15.23 10.16
N PRO A 121 -6.12 15.66 10.37
CA PRO A 121 -6.76 15.70 11.69
C PRO A 121 -6.67 14.36 12.43
N SER A 122 -6.52 14.40 13.77
CA SER A 122 -6.31 13.21 14.59
C SER A 122 -7.49 12.26 14.62
N ASP A 123 -8.71 12.79 14.60
CA ASP A 123 -9.98 12.07 14.49
C ASP A 123 -10.09 11.29 13.18
N ILE A 124 -9.73 11.92 12.05
CA ILE A 124 -9.70 11.26 10.74
C ILE A 124 -8.65 10.15 10.74
N LYS A 125 -7.43 10.42 11.22
CA LYS A 125 -6.38 9.39 11.30
C LYS A 125 -6.80 8.19 12.12
N ALA A 126 -7.36 8.40 13.31
CA ALA A 126 -7.75 7.31 14.20
C ALA A 126 -8.86 6.42 13.61
N ALA A 127 -9.76 6.98 12.80
CA ALA A 127 -10.85 6.24 12.17
C ALA A 127 -10.42 5.49 10.90
N HIS A 128 -9.41 6.01 10.18
CA HIS A 128 -9.15 5.63 8.79
C HIS A 128 -7.73 5.12 8.52
N TYR A 129 -6.79 5.34 9.44
CA TYR A 129 -5.41 4.90 9.30
C TYR A 129 -5.05 3.90 10.40
N HIS A 130 -4.82 2.66 9.99
CA HIS A 130 -4.23 1.63 10.84
C HIS A 130 -2.78 1.43 10.40
N ASP A 131 -1.87 1.27 11.37
CA ASP A 131 -0.46 0.94 11.11
C ASP A 131 -0.37 -0.34 10.27
N ASP A 132 0.62 -0.42 9.39
CA ASP A 132 0.92 -1.59 8.57
C ASP A 132 1.02 -2.86 9.42
N GLU A 133 1.50 -2.73 10.66
CA GLU A 133 1.56 -3.82 11.63
C GLU A 133 0.18 -4.45 11.89
N VAL A 134 -0.88 -3.64 12.00
CA VAL A 134 -2.25 -4.14 12.26
C VAL A 134 -2.73 -4.99 11.10
N HIS A 135 -2.56 -4.52 9.86
CA HIS A 135 -2.98 -5.24 8.66
C HIS A 135 -2.16 -6.53 8.45
N ILE A 136 -0.84 -6.49 8.66
CA ILE A 136 0.03 -7.66 8.56
C ILE A 136 -0.40 -8.71 9.59
N ARG A 137 -0.67 -8.30 10.84
CA ARG A 137 -1.13 -9.21 11.89
C ARG A 137 -2.49 -9.84 11.54
N GLN A 138 -3.44 -9.06 11.03
CA GLN A 138 -4.75 -9.58 10.60
C GLN A 138 -4.63 -10.65 9.51
N ILE A 139 -3.77 -10.45 8.49
CA ILE A 139 -3.52 -11.46 7.46
C ILE A 139 -2.86 -12.70 8.04
N LEU A 140 -1.86 -12.54 8.93
CA LEU A 140 -1.21 -13.66 9.61
C LEU A 140 -2.21 -14.47 10.46
N GLU A 141 -3.08 -13.81 11.22
CA GLU A 141 -4.12 -14.46 12.01
C GLU A 141 -5.14 -15.19 11.13
N ALA A 142 -5.63 -14.51 10.07
CA ALA A 142 -6.56 -15.09 9.10
C ALA A 142 -5.96 -16.28 8.35
N SER A 143 -4.63 -16.35 8.25
CA SER A 143 -3.95 -17.45 7.57
C SER A 143 -3.98 -18.77 8.33
N GLY A 144 -4.19 -18.73 9.65
CA GLY A 144 -4.04 -19.89 10.53
C GLY A 144 -2.59 -20.37 10.67
N LEU A 145 -1.61 -19.63 10.14
CA LEU A 145 -0.19 -19.93 10.32
C LEU A 145 0.23 -19.68 11.77
N VAL A 146 1.11 -20.52 12.29
CA VAL A 146 1.63 -20.40 13.66
C VAL A 146 3.14 -20.19 13.59
N PRO A 147 3.61 -18.92 13.57
CA PRO A 147 5.03 -18.63 13.45
C PRO A 147 5.81 -18.95 14.73
N LYS A 148 7.01 -19.50 14.56
CA LYS A 148 8.03 -19.59 15.60
C LYS A 148 8.40 -18.19 16.09
N GLY A 149 8.49 -18.02 17.41
CA GLY A 149 8.73 -16.71 18.02
C GLY A 149 7.51 -15.78 18.08
N GLY A 150 6.33 -16.23 17.62
CA GLY A 150 5.06 -15.52 17.78
C GLY A 150 4.72 -14.53 16.67
N MET A 151 3.47 -14.05 16.70
CA MET A 151 2.91 -13.17 15.66
C MET A 151 3.65 -11.84 15.55
N ASP A 152 4.15 -11.29 16.66
CA ASP A 152 4.83 -10.00 16.67
C ASP A 152 6.16 -10.06 15.91
N LEU A 153 6.95 -11.12 16.12
CA LEU A 153 8.19 -11.33 15.38
C LEU A 153 7.89 -11.53 13.89
N ALA A 154 6.90 -12.36 13.55
CA ALA A 154 6.51 -12.60 12.16
C ALA A 154 6.06 -11.30 11.46
N ALA A 155 5.22 -10.49 12.11
CA ALA A 155 4.76 -9.22 11.57
C ALA A 155 5.92 -8.24 11.36
N ALA A 156 6.83 -8.14 12.33
CA ALA A 156 8.03 -7.30 12.22
C ALA A 156 8.96 -7.78 11.10
N THR A 157 9.16 -9.09 10.94
CA THR A 157 9.94 -9.67 9.85
C THR A 157 9.33 -9.35 8.49
N ILE A 158 8.02 -9.53 8.32
CA ILE A 158 7.31 -9.20 7.08
C ILE A 158 7.42 -7.71 6.76
N ARG A 159 7.23 -6.84 7.76
CA ARG A 159 7.43 -5.39 7.60
C ARG A 159 8.85 -5.08 7.14
N GLY A 160 9.86 -5.71 7.75
CA GLY A 160 11.26 -5.56 7.35
C GLY A 160 11.51 -5.96 5.88
N LEU A 161 10.91 -7.06 5.42
CA LEU A 161 10.99 -7.49 4.02
C LEU A 161 10.31 -6.48 3.08
N ILE A 162 9.12 -5.99 3.44
CA ILE A 162 8.38 -4.99 2.65
C ILE A 162 9.18 -3.68 2.52
N LEU A 163 9.85 -3.24 3.59
CA LEU A 163 10.68 -2.03 3.56
C LEU A 163 11.81 -2.13 2.51
N THR A 164 12.30 -3.33 2.18
CA THR A 164 13.32 -3.47 1.13
C THR A 164 12.81 -3.10 -0.28
N VAL A 165 11.49 -3.08 -0.49
CA VAL A 165 10.86 -2.71 -1.78
C VAL A 165 11.14 -1.27 -2.18
N SER A 166 11.23 -0.34 -1.24
CA SER A 166 11.55 1.06 -1.57
C SER A 166 13.04 1.26 -1.88
N HIS A 167 13.91 0.40 -1.36
CA HIS A 167 15.37 0.42 -1.58
C HIS A 167 15.81 -0.50 -2.73
N GLN A 168 14.89 -1.00 -3.55
CA GLN A 168 15.24 -1.88 -4.67
C GLN A 168 16.28 -1.27 -5.64
N GLY A 169 16.26 0.07 -5.82
CA GLY A 169 17.23 0.78 -6.66
C GLY A 169 18.64 0.79 -6.08
N GLU A 170 18.78 0.76 -4.76
CA GLU A 170 20.08 0.67 -4.06
C GLU A 170 20.65 -0.75 -4.10
N ILE A 171 19.78 -1.75 -4.04
CA ILE A 171 20.14 -3.18 -4.18
C ILE A 171 20.51 -3.51 -5.63
N GLY A 172 19.86 -2.87 -6.61
CA GLY A 172 20.16 -3.01 -8.02
C GLY A 172 19.42 -4.16 -8.72
N GLU A 173 19.91 -4.57 -9.89
CA GLU A 173 19.21 -5.49 -10.80
C GLU A 173 18.91 -6.88 -10.19
N LEU A 174 19.64 -7.27 -9.15
CA LEU A 174 19.44 -8.54 -8.44
C LEU A 174 18.35 -8.48 -7.36
N TYR A 175 17.67 -7.34 -7.18
CA TYR A 175 16.64 -7.19 -6.15
C TYR A 175 15.56 -8.31 -6.19
N PRO A 176 15.02 -8.74 -7.35
CA PRO A 176 14.04 -9.82 -7.38
C PRO A 176 14.56 -11.14 -6.78
N GLN A 177 15.83 -11.48 -7.05
CA GLN A 177 16.49 -12.68 -6.52
C GLN A 177 16.79 -12.52 -5.03
N VAL A 178 17.25 -11.34 -4.62
CA VAL A 178 17.52 -11.01 -3.20
C VAL A 178 16.23 -11.09 -2.39
N LEU A 179 15.15 -10.47 -2.85
CA LEU A 179 13.85 -10.51 -2.20
C LEU A 179 13.35 -11.96 -2.07
N GLY A 180 13.44 -12.75 -3.14
CA GLY A 180 13.09 -14.18 -3.10
C GLY A 180 13.89 -14.92 -2.03
N MET A 181 15.21 -14.74 -2.00
CA MET A 181 16.08 -15.39 -1.01
C MET A 181 15.74 -14.98 0.43
N LEU A 182 15.51 -13.69 0.68
CA LEU A 182 15.14 -13.17 1.99
C LEU A 182 13.78 -13.70 2.45
N VAL A 183 12.77 -13.69 1.58
CA VAL A 183 11.42 -14.16 1.91
C VAL A 183 11.43 -15.66 2.18
N HIS A 184 12.06 -16.46 1.31
CA HIS A 184 12.17 -17.90 1.52
C HIS A 184 12.91 -18.25 2.81
N GLY A 185 14.03 -17.56 3.08
CA GLY A 185 14.80 -17.76 4.31
C GLY A 185 13.98 -17.42 5.57
N ALA A 186 13.31 -16.27 5.57
CA ALA A 186 12.46 -15.84 6.67
C ALA A 186 11.27 -16.78 6.90
N CYS A 187 10.59 -17.22 5.83
CA CYS A 187 9.45 -18.13 5.96
C CYS A 187 9.88 -19.49 6.50
N ARG A 188 11.04 -20.02 6.07
CA ARG A 188 11.59 -21.27 6.62
C ARG A 188 11.83 -21.14 8.12
N GLU A 189 12.50 -20.07 8.55
CA GLU A 189 12.78 -19.85 9.98
C GLU A 189 11.50 -19.70 10.82
N LEU A 190 10.47 -19.06 10.25
CA LEU A 190 9.21 -18.83 10.95
C LEU A 190 8.29 -20.06 10.97
N PHE A 191 8.32 -20.95 9.97
CA PHE A 191 7.25 -21.94 9.77
C PHE A 191 7.71 -23.40 9.58
N ASP A 192 8.99 -23.68 9.37
CA ASP A 192 9.57 -25.05 9.37
C ASP A 192 10.28 -25.31 10.69
#